data_AF-A0A538NBJ9-F1
#
_entry.id   AF-A0A538NBJ9-F1
#
_cell.length_a   1.000
_cell.length_b   1.000
_cell.length_c   1.000
_cell.angle_alpha   90.00
_cell.angle_beta   90.00
_cell.angle_gamma   90.00
#
_symmetry.space_group_name_H-M   'P 1'
#
loop_
_entity.id
_entity.type
_entity.pdbx_description
1 polymer ?
#
loop_
_entity_poly.entity_id
_entity_poly.type
_entity_poly.pdbx_seq_one_letter_code
_entity_poly.pdbx_strand_id
1 'polypeptide(L)'
;MAQRGRSDWERQLAAQRREAERQTREAARQAKEQQKAQQSAHITQQQRLAETKTTAVLEDVKLLDQVLVGVLNQPPITFDDLKVKPRIPPFQPGKLGTPPPAPNWQDYAPVEPRGIDRWFGGMNKYRQDVETARARFAAATVAFQRDEAERTSALAAAQAEHRRQVEASQATAAAFNQDVEARRTRFAAGEPDAVEWFVNQVLKASRYPRGFPSRWQVAYRPENRDVVVEFELPNQQVVPAVREYRYVKTRDTVDPVGRPVTEIRQRYARLIARISLRTLHEIFRSTPSDVVEAVVFNGRVTTIDRATGKQARPHLISVEAERSAFDGLVLAEVDPANPFDLEAVEPFIAFDLKRFRFVDGAEELADLDSRRNLLKLSPTEFEHLVKDLFAAMGAEAWRTVPSKDGGVDAVAISKNLFFGGVCLIQAKRWTGLVGLEAVHALTGVMTDHNATTGVLVTTSWFSRTSEQFAQRNRITLINGAALKHLIKRYLGYDVIPGTSPPKR
;
A
#
# COMPACT_ATOMS: atom_id res chain seq x y z
N MET A 1 41.42 -54.96 81.25
CA MET A 1 41.49 -54.35 79.90
C MET A 1 40.12 -54.00 79.30
N ALA A 2 38.98 -54.45 79.85
CA ALA A 2 37.65 -54.26 79.24
C ALA A 2 36.98 -52.88 79.44
N GLN A 3 37.42 -52.04 80.39
CA GLN A 3 36.83 -50.71 80.64
C GLN A 3 37.33 -49.61 79.66
N ARG A 4 38.50 -49.76 79.03
CA ARG A 4 39.02 -48.80 78.04
C ARG A 4 38.34 -48.92 76.67
N GLY A 5 37.94 -50.12 76.26
CA GLY A 5 37.27 -50.35 74.97
C GLY A 5 35.84 -49.78 74.86
N ARG A 6 35.08 -49.72 75.97
CA ARG A 6 33.75 -49.07 76.00
C ARG A 6 33.85 -47.54 75.85
N SER A 7 34.84 -46.90 76.47
CA SER A 7 34.99 -45.44 76.37
C SER A 7 35.58 -44.98 75.03
N ASP A 8 36.33 -45.83 74.33
CA ASP A 8 36.80 -45.54 72.97
C ASP A 8 35.67 -45.69 71.93
N TRP A 9 34.79 -46.69 72.09
CA TRP A 9 33.60 -46.88 71.27
C TRP A 9 32.58 -45.73 71.45
N GLU A 10 32.32 -45.29 72.68
CA GLU A 10 31.47 -44.13 72.96
C GLU A 10 32.06 -42.82 72.39
N ARG A 11 33.39 -42.66 72.43
CA ARG A 11 34.08 -41.52 71.81
C ARG A 11 33.98 -41.53 70.28
N GLN A 12 34.09 -42.70 69.65
CA GLN A 12 33.88 -42.84 68.19
C GLN A 12 32.43 -42.57 67.79
N LEU A 13 31.44 -43.08 68.54
CA LEU A 13 30.02 -42.83 68.27
C LEU A 13 29.67 -41.34 68.44
N ALA A 14 30.23 -40.69 69.46
CA ALA A 14 30.06 -39.25 69.68
C ALA A 14 30.77 -38.41 68.60
N ALA A 15 31.93 -38.84 68.11
CA ALA A 15 32.62 -38.20 66.99
C ALA A 15 31.81 -38.32 65.69
N GLN A 16 31.28 -39.50 65.38
CA GLN A 16 30.39 -39.72 64.22
C GLN A 16 29.12 -38.87 64.30
N ARG A 17 28.50 -38.75 65.48
CA ARG A 17 27.33 -37.86 65.66
C ARG A 17 27.67 -36.39 65.44
N ARG A 18 28.81 -35.91 65.95
CA ARG A 18 29.28 -34.53 65.73
C ARG A 18 29.61 -34.26 64.26
N GLU A 19 30.18 -35.24 63.57
CA GLU A 19 30.50 -35.14 62.15
C GLU A 19 29.22 -35.15 61.29
N ALA A 20 28.26 -36.01 61.58
CA ALA A 20 26.94 -35.99 60.96
C ALA A 20 26.18 -34.67 61.24
N GLU A 21 26.25 -34.12 62.46
CA GLU A 21 25.70 -32.81 62.81
C GLU A 21 26.38 -31.65 62.05
N ARG A 22 27.70 -31.73 61.82
CA ARG A 22 28.41 -30.74 60.98
C ARG A 22 27.98 -30.85 59.52
N GLN A 23 27.96 -32.06 58.96
CA GLN A 23 27.54 -32.31 57.58
C GLN A 23 26.09 -31.87 57.33
N THR A 24 25.18 -32.14 58.26
CA THR A 24 23.78 -31.67 58.16
C THR A 24 23.66 -30.16 58.25
N ARG A 25 24.41 -29.49 59.14
CA ARG A 25 24.45 -28.02 59.21
C ARG A 25 25.04 -27.38 57.96
N GLU A 26 26.11 -27.96 57.40
CA GLU A 26 26.73 -27.52 56.15
C GLU A 26 25.78 -27.72 54.97
N ALA A 27 25.12 -28.88 54.86
CA ALA A 27 24.10 -29.15 53.84
C ALA A 27 22.91 -28.17 53.94
N ALA A 28 22.43 -27.88 55.15
CA ALA A 28 21.36 -26.90 55.36
C ALA A 28 21.78 -25.48 54.98
N ARG A 29 23.04 -25.10 55.28
CA ARG A 29 23.60 -23.82 54.85
C ARG A 29 23.71 -23.73 53.33
N GLN A 30 24.24 -24.76 52.69
CA GLN A 30 24.35 -24.84 51.23
C GLN A 30 22.97 -24.79 50.56
N ALA A 31 21.98 -25.51 51.08
CA ALA A 31 20.61 -25.48 50.57
C ALA A 31 19.98 -24.07 50.68
N LYS A 32 20.20 -23.36 51.79
CA LYS A 32 19.73 -21.98 51.96
C LYS A 32 20.44 -21.00 51.03
N GLU A 33 21.75 -21.17 50.84
CA GLU A 33 22.54 -20.38 49.87
C GLU A 33 22.07 -20.62 48.44
N GLN A 34 21.83 -21.89 48.06
CA GLN A 34 21.26 -22.27 46.76
C GLN A 34 19.86 -21.70 46.56
N GLN A 35 18.97 -21.80 47.56
CA GLN A 35 17.62 -21.24 47.48
C GLN A 35 17.64 -19.71 47.31
N LYS A 36 18.52 -19.02 48.05
CA LYS A 36 18.72 -17.57 47.89
C LYS A 36 19.28 -17.21 46.52
N ALA A 37 20.23 -18.00 46.00
CA ALA A 37 20.77 -17.82 44.66
C ALA A 37 19.70 -18.02 43.58
N GLN A 38 18.86 -19.06 43.70
CA GLN A 38 17.74 -19.32 42.80
C GLN A 38 16.71 -18.18 42.82
N GLN A 39 16.33 -17.70 44.01
CA GLN A 39 15.42 -16.54 44.13
C GLN A 39 16.02 -15.27 43.51
N SER A 40 17.31 -15.02 43.73
CA SER A 40 18.02 -13.88 43.13
C SER A 40 18.08 -13.99 41.60
N ALA A 41 18.35 -15.19 41.07
CA ALA A 41 18.38 -15.46 39.64
C ALA A 41 16.99 -15.24 39.00
N HIS A 42 15.94 -15.73 39.65
CA HIS A 42 14.55 -15.54 39.21
C HIS A 42 14.17 -14.06 39.16
N ILE A 43 14.44 -13.29 40.22
CA ILE A 43 14.18 -11.84 40.25
C ILE A 43 14.94 -11.13 39.13
N THR A 44 16.21 -11.49 38.92
CA THR A 44 17.04 -10.90 37.86
C THR A 44 16.47 -11.23 36.48
N GLN A 45 16.02 -12.46 36.26
CA GLN A 45 15.39 -12.88 35.01
C GLN A 45 14.09 -12.10 34.75
N GLN A 46 13.24 -11.93 35.75
CA GLN A 46 12.00 -11.15 35.62
C GLN A 46 12.27 -9.67 35.36
N GLN A 47 13.29 -9.09 35.99
CA GLN A 47 13.74 -7.72 35.72
C GLN A 47 14.23 -7.56 34.28
N ARG A 48 15.07 -8.48 33.79
CA ARG A 48 15.52 -8.48 32.38
C ARG A 48 14.35 -8.62 31.41
N LEU A 49 13.35 -9.44 31.73
CA LEU A 49 12.16 -9.56 30.89
C LEU A 49 11.39 -8.23 30.83
N ALA A 50 11.24 -7.53 31.95
CA ALA A 50 10.61 -6.21 32.00
C ALA A 50 11.41 -5.16 31.21
N GLU A 51 12.74 -5.17 31.33
CA GLU A 51 13.65 -4.30 30.56
C GLU A 51 13.51 -4.55 29.06
N THR A 52 13.60 -5.81 28.60
CA THR A 52 13.44 -6.16 27.18
C THR A 52 12.11 -5.69 26.61
N LYS A 53 11.00 -5.91 27.34
CA LYS A 53 9.67 -5.42 26.91
C LYS A 53 9.60 -3.88 26.88
N THR A 54 10.24 -3.22 27.83
CA THR A 54 10.31 -1.74 27.87
C THR A 54 11.10 -1.21 26.69
N THR A 55 12.24 -1.83 26.36
CA THR A 55 13.06 -1.47 25.19
C THR A 55 12.25 -1.56 23.91
N ALA A 56 11.48 -2.63 23.70
CA ALA A 56 10.62 -2.78 22.52
C ALA A 56 9.59 -1.63 22.39
N VAL A 57 8.94 -1.24 23.49
CA VAL A 57 7.99 -0.10 23.50
C VAL A 57 8.69 1.23 23.19
N LEU A 58 9.90 1.43 23.70
CA LEU A 58 10.69 2.64 23.42
C LEU A 58 11.15 2.69 21.95
N GLU A 59 11.51 1.54 21.37
CA GLU A 59 11.85 1.43 19.95
C GLU A 59 10.65 1.76 19.05
N ASP A 60 9.47 1.23 19.36
CA ASP A 60 8.24 1.56 18.63
C ASP A 60 7.96 3.07 18.64
N VAL A 61 8.04 3.70 19.81
CA VAL A 61 7.84 5.15 19.96
C VAL A 61 8.90 5.93 19.20
N LYS A 62 10.16 5.49 19.25
CA LYS A 62 11.25 6.12 18.50
C LYS A 62 11.02 6.07 17.00
N LEU A 63 10.50 4.95 16.47
CA LEU A 63 10.13 4.85 15.05
C LEU A 63 9.04 5.86 14.67
N LEU A 64 8.03 6.06 15.52
CA LEU A 64 7.01 7.10 15.31
C LEU A 64 7.62 8.51 15.34
N ASP A 65 8.56 8.74 16.26
CA ASP A 65 9.23 10.04 16.42
C ASP A 65 10.15 10.39 15.24
N GLN A 66 10.69 9.37 14.55
CA GLN A 66 11.61 9.50 13.43
C GLN A 66 10.94 9.51 12.05
N VAL A 67 9.61 9.45 11.95
CA VAL A 67 8.89 9.36 10.66
C VAL A 67 9.30 10.46 9.67
N LEU A 68 9.44 11.70 10.13
CA LEU A 68 9.87 12.85 9.31
C LEU A 68 11.40 12.92 9.20
N VAL A 69 12.11 12.97 10.33
CA VAL A 69 13.56 13.19 10.37
C VAL A 69 14.33 12.09 9.63
N GLY A 70 13.81 10.86 9.64
CA GLY A 70 14.43 9.72 8.97
C GLY A 70 14.50 9.83 7.44
N VAL A 71 13.72 10.71 6.81
CA VAL A 71 13.72 10.90 5.35
C VAL A 71 14.42 12.17 4.87
N LEU A 72 14.71 13.13 5.75
CA LEU A 72 15.25 14.45 5.35
C LEU A 72 16.58 14.36 4.59
N ASN A 73 17.40 13.35 4.90
CA ASN A 73 18.70 13.11 4.27
C ASN A 73 18.65 12.07 3.14
N GLN A 74 17.49 11.49 2.83
CA GLN A 74 17.38 10.50 1.76
C GLN A 74 17.34 11.20 0.40
N PRO A 75 17.98 10.63 -0.64
CA PRO A 75 17.88 11.18 -1.99
C PRO A 75 16.42 11.15 -2.46
N PRO A 76 15.95 12.17 -3.19
CA PRO A 76 14.63 12.14 -3.79
C PRO A 76 14.54 11.02 -4.83
N ILE A 77 13.32 10.54 -5.06
CA ILE A 77 13.06 9.58 -6.12
C ILE A 77 13.10 10.32 -7.45
N THR A 78 13.80 9.74 -8.41
CA THR A 78 13.92 10.26 -9.77
C THR A 78 13.33 9.27 -10.77
N PHE A 79 13.08 9.73 -12.00
CA PHE A 79 12.66 8.83 -13.09
C PHE A 79 13.70 7.76 -13.42
N ASP A 80 14.98 8.00 -13.14
CA ASP A 80 16.03 7.00 -13.38
C ASP A 80 16.00 5.87 -12.35
N ASP A 81 15.56 6.15 -11.11
CA ASP A 81 15.34 5.12 -10.08
C ASP A 81 14.17 4.19 -10.43
N LEU A 82 13.24 4.66 -11.27
CA LEU A 82 12.09 3.88 -11.73
C LEU A 82 12.44 2.93 -12.88
N LYS A 83 13.61 3.08 -13.52
CA LYS A 83 14.02 2.21 -14.64
C LYS A 83 14.45 0.83 -14.13
N VAL A 84 14.10 -0.21 -14.89
CA VAL A 84 14.42 -1.61 -14.58
C VAL A 84 15.65 -2.05 -15.36
N LYS A 85 16.54 -2.78 -14.69
CA LYS A 85 17.66 -3.48 -15.34
C LYS A 85 17.24 -4.91 -15.71
N PRO A 86 17.55 -5.39 -16.92
CA PRO A 86 17.20 -6.76 -17.32
C PRO A 86 17.92 -7.76 -16.42
N ARG A 87 17.17 -8.74 -15.91
CA ARG A 87 17.73 -9.88 -15.17
C ARG A 87 18.13 -10.96 -16.16
N ILE A 88 19.43 -11.17 -16.32
CA ILE A 88 19.97 -12.17 -17.24
C ILE A 88 20.58 -13.30 -16.40
N PRO A 89 19.99 -14.50 -16.38
CA PRO A 89 20.61 -15.63 -15.70
C PRO A 89 21.91 -16.02 -16.43
N PRO A 90 22.96 -16.49 -15.74
CA PRO A 90 24.16 -16.98 -16.41
C PRO A 90 23.86 -18.27 -17.21
N PHE A 91 24.48 -18.42 -18.39
CA PHE A 91 24.38 -19.66 -19.15
C PHE A 91 25.15 -20.80 -18.45
N GLN A 92 24.46 -21.87 -18.08
CA GLN A 92 25.05 -23.03 -17.43
C GLN A 92 24.75 -24.31 -18.24
N PRO A 93 25.63 -24.71 -19.17
CA PRO A 93 25.38 -25.86 -20.06
C PRO A 93 25.53 -27.23 -19.37
N GLY A 94 26.02 -27.28 -18.13
CA GLY A 94 26.25 -28.52 -17.40
C GLY A 94 27.11 -29.51 -18.19
N LYS A 95 26.65 -30.76 -18.28
CA LYS A 95 27.35 -31.84 -19.02
C LYS A 95 27.51 -31.58 -20.52
N LEU A 96 26.66 -30.73 -21.11
CA LEU A 96 26.78 -30.37 -22.52
C LEU A 96 28.04 -29.53 -22.78
N GLY A 97 28.56 -28.81 -21.77
CA GLY A 97 29.75 -27.99 -21.89
C GLY A 97 31.06 -28.79 -21.87
N THR A 98 31.03 -30.05 -21.44
CA THR A 98 32.20 -30.92 -21.31
C THR A 98 32.12 -32.06 -22.34
N PRO A 99 33.01 -32.10 -23.35
CA PRO A 99 33.02 -33.20 -24.30
C PRO A 99 33.45 -34.52 -23.59
N PRO A 100 32.86 -35.68 -23.95
CA PRO A 100 33.35 -36.96 -23.46
C PRO A 100 34.77 -37.25 -23.99
N PRO A 101 35.55 -38.11 -23.32
CA PRO A 101 36.86 -38.51 -23.82
C PRO A 101 36.72 -39.30 -25.13
N ALA A 102 37.54 -38.97 -26.12
CA ALA A 102 37.59 -39.70 -27.38
C ALA A 102 38.16 -41.12 -27.17
N PRO A 103 37.63 -42.16 -27.82
CA PRO A 103 38.21 -43.50 -27.78
C PRO A 103 39.67 -43.48 -28.21
N ASN A 104 40.55 -44.06 -27.39
CA ASN A 104 41.97 -44.22 -27.71
C ASN A 104 42.26 -45.70 -28.00
N TRP A 105 42.91 -46.00 -29.12
CA TRP A 105 43.25 -47.37 -29.52
C TRP A 105 44.02 -48.13 -28.42
N GLN A 106 44.85 -47.43 -27.64
CA GLN A 106 45.63 -48.02 -26.56
C GLN A 106 44.78 -48.70 -25.47
N ASP A 107 43.53 -48.24 -25.26
CA ASP A 107 42.61 -48.82 -24.28
C ASP A 107 41.97 -50.13 -24.76
N TYR A 108 42.10 -50.43 -26.06
CA TYR A 108 41.52 -51.61 -26.71
C TYR A 108 42.58 -52.59 -27.20
N ALA A 109 43.83 -52.16 -27.34
CA ALA A 109 44.92 -52.95 -27.89
C ALA A 109 45.20 -54.19 -27.00
N PRO A 110 45.15 -55.42 -27.56
CA PRO A 110 45.48 -56.62 -26.80
C PRO A 110 46.97 -56.66 -26.49
N VAL A 111 47.33 -57.29 -25.37
CA VAL A 111 48.73 -57.46 -24.96
C VAL A 111 49.44 -58.40 -25.93
N GLU A 112 50.59 -57.98 -26.45
CA GLU A 112 51.39 -58.82 -27.35
C GLU A 112 51.92 -60.07 -26.64
N PRO A 113 51.77 -61.28 -27.22
CA PRO A 113 52.29 -62.51 -26.64
C PRO A 113 53.82 -62.51 -26.63
N ARG A 114 54.41 -62.75 -25.46
CA ARG A 114 55.88 -62.79 -25.24
C ARG A 114 56.33 -64.22 -24.93
N GLY A 115 57.55 -64.57 -25.36
CA GLY A 115 58.16 -65.86 -25.02
C GLY A 115 57.44 -67.08 -25.62
N ILE A 116 57.30 -68.13 -24.81
CA ILE A 116 56.88 -69.49 -25.21
C ILE A 116 55.43 -69.54 -25.74
N ASP A 117 54.56 -68.63 -25.27
CA ASP A 117 53.15 -68.51 -25.69
C ASP A 117 52.98 -68.20 -27.19
N ARG A 118 53.98 -67.56 -27.80
CA ARG A 118 53.97 -67.23 -29.23
C ARG A 118 54.09 -68.48 -30.12
N TRP A 119 54.69 -69.56 -29.60
CA TRP A 119 54.91 -70.82 -30.33
C TRP A 119 53.75 -71.82 -30.18
N PHE A 120 52.93 -71.73 -29.13
CA PHE A 120 51.77 -72.60 -28.90
C PHE A 120 50.45 -71.96 -29.37
N GLY A 121 50.39 -71.52 -30.64
CA GLY A 121 49.16 -71.00 -31.25
C GLY A 121 48.72 -69.60 -30.77
N GLY A 122 49.44 -68.98 -29.82
CA GLY A 122 49.15 -67.65 -29.31
C GLY A 122 49.19 -66.54 -30.36
N MET A 123 49.90 -66.73 -31.48
CA MET A 123 49.93 -65.76 -32.58
C MET A 123 48.60 -65.71 -33.36
N ASN A 124 47.92 -66.84 -33.54
CA ASN A 124 46.60 -66.88 -34.19
C ASN A 124 45.52 -66.31 -33.27
N LYS A 125 45.60 -66.61 -31.97
CA LYS A 125 44.72 -66.03 -30.95
C LYS A 125 44.89 -64.51 -30.85
N TYR A 126 46.13 -64.02 -30.81
CA TYR A 126 46.41 -62.58 -30.82
C TYR A 126 45.88 -61.88 -32.07
N ARG A 127 45.96 -62.49 -33.26
CA ARG A 127 45.33 -61.92 -34.47
C ARG A 127 43.81 -61.80 -34.33
N GLN A 128 43.14 -62.82 -33.81
CA GLN A 128 41.70 -62.79 -33.51
C GLN A 128 41.37 -61.73 -32.44
N ASP A 129 42.19 -61.62 -31.40
CA ASP A 129 42.05 -60.60 -30.34
C ASP A 129 42.26 -59.17 -30.90
N VAL A 130 43.18 -58.98 -31.86
CA VAL A 130 43.38 -57.70 -32.56
C VAL A 130 42.19 -57.36 -33.45
N GLU A 131 41.63 -58.33 -34.19
CA GLU A 131 40.45 -58.10 -35.03
C GLU A 131 39.22 -57.74 -34.19
N THR A 132 38.99 -58.45 -33.09
CA THR A 132 37.91 -58.13 -32.15
C THR A 132 38.12 -56.79 -31.45
N ALA A 133 39.36 -56.46 -31.04
CA ALA A 133 39.71 -55.15 -30.51
C ALA A 133 39.47 -54.02 -31.53
N ARG A 134 39.84 -54.20 -32.80
CA ARG A 134 39.56 -53.26 -33.89
C ARG A 134 38.07 -53.06 -34.11
N ALA A 135 37.29 -54.13 -34.09
CA ALA A 135 35.83 -54.05 -34.19
C ALA A 135 35.22 -53.27 -33.01
N ARG A 136 35.68 -53.52 -31.77
CA ARG A 136 35.24 -52.79 -30.57
C ARG A 136 35.64 -51.31 -30.62
N PHE A 137 36.86 -51.00 -31.05
CA PHE A 137 37.33 -49.62 -31.22
C PHE A 137 36.56 -48.87 -32.32
N ALA A 138 36.29 -49.53 -33.46
CA ALA A 138 35.49 -48.96 -34.52
C ALA A 138 34.05 -48.67 -34.05
N ALA A 139 33.42 -49.62 -33.35
CA ALA A 139 32.10 -49.42 -32.75
C ALA A 139 32.10 -48.27 -31.72
N ALA A 140 33.12 -48.20 -30.85
CA ALA A 140 33.27 -47.11 -29.88
C ALA A 140 33.49 -45.74 -30.56
N THR A 141 34.23 -45.71 -31.66
CA THR A 141 34.46 -44.49 -32.45
C THR A 141 33.17 -43.98 -33.10
N VAL A 142 32.36 -44.88 -33.67
CA VAL A 142 31.06 -44.54 -34.24
C VAL A 142 30.09 -44.06 -33.15
N ALA A 143 30.06 -44.73 -31.99
CA ALA A 143 29.24 -44.32 -30.85
C ALA A 143 29.67 -42.92 -30.35
N PHE A 144 30.97 -42.68 -30.17
CA PHE A 144 31.50 -41.38 -29.78
C PHE A 144 31.13 -40.27 -30.77
N GLN A 145 31.26 -40.51 -32.08
CA GLN A 145 30.90 -39.52 -33.11
C GLN A 145 29.40 -39.17 -33.05
N ARG A 146 28.55 -40.18 -32.84
CA ARG A 146 27.11 -39.97 -32.68
C ARG A 146 26.80 -39.16 -31.42
N ASP A 147 27.34 -39.56 -30.27
CA ASP A 147 27.11 -38.88 -28.99
C ASP A 147 27.62 -37.43 -29.03
N GLU A 148 28.77 -37.19 -29.69
CA GLU A 148 29.34 -35.85 -29.87
C GLU A 148 28.49 -34.98 -30.81
N ALA A 149 27.93 -35.56 -31.88
CA ALA A 149 26.99 -34.86 -32.75
C ALA A 149 25.68 -34.51 -32.02
N GLU A 150 25.15 -35.43 -31.21
CA GLU A 150 23.97 -35.20 -30.37
C GLU A 150 24.26 -34.11 -29.31
N ARG A 151 25.41 -34.16 -28.63
CA ARG A 151 25.85 -33.17 -27.63
C ARG A 151 26.02 -31.78 -28.24
N THR A 152 26.70 -31.66 -29.38
CA THR A 152 26.95 -30.38 -30.04
C THR A 152 25.65 -29.74 -30.54
N SER A 153 24.75 -30.54 -31.11
CA SER A 153 23.40 -30.09 -31.48
C SER A 153 22.60 -29.62 -30.26
N ALA A 154 22.58 -30.40 -29.17
CA ALA A 154 21.91 -30.04 -27.93
C ALA A 154 22.52 -28.78 -27.27
N LEU A 155 23.84 -28.63 -27.28
CA LEU A 155 24.54 -27.45 -26.79
C LEU A 155 24.19 -26.20 -27.61
N ALA A 156 24.17 -26.31 -28.94
CA ALA A 156 23.79 -25.22 -29.83
C ALA A 156 22.32 -24.80 -29.61
N ALA A 157 21.41 -25.77 -29.43
CA ALA A 157 20.02 -25.52 -29.09
C ALA A 157 19.89 -24.81 -27.73
N ALA A 158 20.62 -25.26 -26.71
CA ALA A 158 20.65 -24.64 -25.38
C ALA A 158 21.19 -23.20 -25.42
N GLN A 159 22.24 -22.94 -26.20
CA GLN A 159 22.77 -21.59 -26.42
C GLN A 159 21.77 -20.69 -27.14
N ALA A 160 21.08 -21.21 -28.17
CA ALA A 160 20.07 -20.45 -28.90
C ALA A 160 18.84 -20.13 -28.03
N GLU A 161 18.39 -21.07 -27.20
CA GLU A 161 17.34 -20.83 -26.20
C GLU A 161 17.78 -19.77 -25.18
N HIS A 162 18.99 -19.89 -24.64
CA HIS A 162 19.51 -18.89 -23.70
C HIS A 162 19.58 -17.49 -24.32
N ARG A 163 20.09 -17.35 -25.55
CA ARG A 163 20.11 -16.07 -26.27
C ARG A 163 18.70 -15.47 -26.42
N ARG A 164 17.72 -16.29 -26.82
CA ARG A 164 16.32 -15.85 -26.92
C ARG A 164 15.77 -15.36 -25.59
N GLN A 165 16.07 -16.03 -24.48
CA GLN A 165 15.68 -15.59 -23.14
C GLN A 165 16.35 -14.28 -22.73
N VAL A 166 17.63 -14.10 -23.06
CA VAL A 166 18.37 -12.84 -22.82
C VAL A 166 17.73 -11.71 -23.63
N GLU A 167 17.53 -11.90 -24.93
CA GLU A 167 16.92 -10.92 -25.82
C GLU A 167 15.51 -10.54 -25.36
N ALA A 168 14.68 -11.52 -24.99
CA ALA A 168 13.33 -11.27 -24.47
C ALA A 168 13.35 -10.47 -23.15
N SER A 169 14.28 -10.80 -22.24
CA SER A 169 14.45 -10.08 -20.97
C SER A 169 14.94 -8.64 -21.19
N GLN A 170 15.85 -8.43 -22.13
CA GLN A 170 16.33 -7.10 -22.52
C GLN A 170 15.23 -6.28 -23.19
N ALA A 171 14.48 -6.87 -24.13
CA ALA A 171 13.38 -6.20 -24.82
C ALA A 171 12.27 -5.77 -23.84
N THR A 172 11.93 -6.63 -22.88
CA THR A 172 10.94 -6.31 -21.82
C THR A 172 11.41 -5.13 -20.96
N ALA A 173 12.67 -5.15 -20.51
CA ALA A 173 13.23 -4.04 -19.73
C ALA A 173 13.32 -2.74 -20.55
N ALA A 174 13.72 -2.83 -21.81
CA ALA A 174 13.80 -1.67 -22.71
C ALA A 174 12.42 -1.04 -22.97
N ALA A 175 11.39 -1.86 -23.23
CA ALA A 175 10.03 -1.38 -23.43
C ALA A 175 9.47 -0.68 -22.18
N PHE A 176 9.70 -1.25 -20.99
CA PHE A 176 9.31 -0.62 -19.73
C PHE A 176 10.05 0.72 -19.51
N ASN A 177 11.36 0.75 -19.73
CA ASN A 177 12.16 1.97 -19.57
C ASN A 177 11.77 3.05 -20.57
N GLN A 178 11.33 2.68 -21.78
CA GLN A 178 10.80 3.61 -22.77
C GLN A 178 9.47 4.23 -22.33
N ASP A 179 8.57 3.45 -21.70
CA ASP A 179 7.33 4.00 -21.11
C ASP A 179 7.64 4.99 -19.97
N VAL A 180 8.62 4.68 -19.11
CA VAL A 180 9.09 5.59 -18.06
C VAL A 180 9.62 6.90 -18.66
N GLU A 181 10.38 6.82 -19.75
CA GLU A 181 10.93 8.01 -20.42
C GLU A 181 9.85 8.83 -21.14
N ALA A 182 8.87 8.16 -21.76
CA ALA A 182 7.71 8.85 -22.34
C ALA A 182 6.92 9.60 -21.26
N ARG A 183 6.72 8.98 -20.08
CA ARG A 183 6.10 9.66 -18.92
C ARG A 183 6.96 10.79 -18.37
N ARG A 184 8.30 10.69 -18.41
CA ARG A 184 9.20 11.80 -18.02
C ARG A 184 8.94 13.03 -18.88
N THR A 185 8.81 12.86 -20.19
CA THR A 185 8.52 13.97 -21.11
C THR A 185 7.15 14.61 -20.82
N ARG A 186 6.11 13.78 -20.63
CA ARG A 186 4.75 14.25 -20.30
C ARG A 186 4.68 14.92 -18.93
N PHE A 187 5.45 14.41 -17.96
CA PHE A 187 5.62 15.02 -16.64
C PHE A 187 6.24 16.42 -16.74
N ALA A 188 7.32 16.57 -17.51
CA ALA A 188 7.95 17.87 -17.75
C ALA A 188 7.02 18.86 -18.48
N ALA A 189 6.08 18.36 -19.28
CA ALA A 189 5.03 19.16 -19.90
C ALA A 189 3.85 19.51 -18.96
N GLY A 190 3.85 19.00 -17.72
CA GLY A 190 2.77 19.23 -16.76
C GLY A 190 1.48 18.49 -17.09
N GLU A 191 1.54 17.35 -17.79
CA GLU A 191 0.35 16.56 -18.08
C GLU A 191 -0.18 15.85 -16.81
N PRO A 192 -1.49 15.98 -16.46
CA PRO A 192 -2.00 15.53 -15.16
C PRO A 192 -1.76 14.06 -14.82
N ASP A 193 -2.01 13.14 -15.74
CA ASP A 193 -1.83 11.71 -15.49
C ASP A 193 -0.35 11.34 -15.27
N ALA A 194 0.59 12.04 -15.91
CA ALA A 194 2.02 11.83 -15.73
C ALA A 194 2.53 12.37 -14.38
N VAL A 195 2.07 13.57 -13.97
CA VAL A 195 2.38 14.16 -12.67
C VAL A 195 1.81 13.33 -11.53
N GLU A 196 0.52 12.96 -11.62
CA GLU A 196 -0.14 12.09 -10.65
C GLU A 196 0.55 10.73 -10.54
N TRP A 197 0.93 10.13 -11.68
CA TRP A 197 1.62 8.86 -11.67
C TRP A 197 2.98 8.95 -10.97
N PHE A 198 3.77 9.98 -11.26
CA PHE A 198 5.10 10.15 -10.67
C PHE A 198 5.02 10.42 -9.17
N VAL A 199 4.13 11.33 -8.74
CA VAL A 199 3.86 11.56 -7.31
C VAL A 199 3.39 10.28 -6.62
N ASN A 200 2.58 9.45 -7.27
CA ASN A 200 2.25 8.13 -6.73
C ASN A 200 3.48 7.24 -6.55
N GLN A 201 4.48 7.26 -7.44
CA GLN A 201 5.73 6.51 -7.23
C GLN A 201 6.53 7.06 -6.05
N VAL A 202 6.55 8.39 -5.88
CA VAL A 202 7.16 9.05 -4.71
C VAL A 202 6.55 8.53 -3.41
N LEU A 203 5.22 8.56 -3.30
CA LEU A 203 4.51 8.09 -2.10
C LEU A 203 4.63 6.57 -1.88
N LYS A 204 4.67 5.77 -2.96
CA LYS A 204 4.86 4.30 -2.87
C LYS A 204 6.20 3.90 -2.26
N ALA A 205 7.26 4.64 -2.57
CA ALA A 205 8.58 4.34 -2.04
C ALA A 205 8.82 4.92 -0.63
N SER A 206 7.92 5.79 -0.16
CA SER A 206 7.89 6.28 1.23
C SER A 206 7.60 5.13 2.20
N ARG A 207 8.52 4.85 3.12
CA ARG A 207 8.39 3.77 4.11
C ARG A 207 7.84 4.25 5.45
N TYR A 208 6.78 3.61 5.93
CA TYR A 208 6.19 3.86 7.24
C TYR A 208 6.37 2.66 8.20
N PRO A 209 6.29 2.87 9.53
CA PRO A 209 6.30 1.76 10.49
C PRO A 209 5.18 0.75 10.25
N ARG A 210 5.36 -0.48 10.75
CA ARG A 210 4.35 -1.55 10.60
C ARG A 210 3.01 -1.11 11.22
N GLY A 211 1.91 -1.43 10.55
CA GLY A 211 0.56 -1.09 11.00
C GLY A 211 0.05 0.29 10.53
N PHE A 212 0.85 1.05 9.77
CA PHE A 212 0.36 2.26 9.12
C PHE A 212 -0.48 1.93 7.90
N PRO A 213 -1.57 2.67 7.64
CA PRO A 213 -2.28 2.56 6.38
C PRO A 213 -1.39 2.96 5.21
N SER A 214 -1.64 2.34 4.06
CA SER A 214 -0.88 2.54 2.82
C SER A 214 -1.78 3.00 1.66
N ARG A 215 -2.87 3.70 1.98
CA ARG A 215 -3.83 4.18 1.00
C ARG A 215 -3.77 5.69 0.87
N TRP A 216 -3.70 6.14 -0.37
CA TRP A 216 -3.78 7.56 -0.72
C TRP A 216 -4.37 7.74 -2.12
N GLN A 217 -4.75 8.98 -2.41
CA GLN A 217 -5.13 9.44 -3.74
C GLN A 217 -4.34 10.71 -4.06
N VAL A 218 -4.03 10.87 -5.34
CA VAL A 218 -3.31 12.03 -5.86
C VAL A 218 -4.11 12.59 -7.02
N ALA A 219 -4.25 13.91 -7.06
CA ALA A 219 -4.75 14.65 -8.21
C ALA A 219 -3.83 15.84 -8.48
N TYR A 220 -3.67 16.20 -9.75
CA TYR A 220 -2.88 17.36 -10.16
C TYR A 220 -3.73 18.40 -10.88
N ARG A 221 -3.58 19.68 -10.52
CA ARG A 221 -4.24 20.82 -11.18
C ARG A 221 -3.22 21.61 -12.00
N PRO A 222 -3.19 21.45 -13.34
CA PRO A 222 -2.20 22.11 -14.18
C PRO A 222 -2.36 23.64 -14.18
N GLU A 223 -3.56 24.17 -13.93
CA GLU A 223 -3.83 25.61 -13.91
C GLU A 223 -3.09 26.33 -12.78
N ASN A 224 -2.96 25.65 -11.63
CA ASN A 224 -2.33 26.18 -10.41
C ASN A 224 -1.01 25.50 -10.08
N ARG A 225 -0.62 24.47 -10.86
CA ARG A 225 0.55 23.61 -10.62
C ARG A 225 0.58 23.03 -9.21
N ASP A 226 -0.59 22.65 -8.72
CA ASP A 226 -0.71 22.11 -7.38
C ASP A 226 -1.07 20.61 -7.39
N VAL A 227 -0.56 19.91 -6.38
CA VAL A 227 -0.81 18.49 -6.16
C VAL A 227 -1.68 18.34 -4.92
N VAL A 228 -2.85 17.71 -5.07
CA VAL A 228 -3.73 17.37 -3.96
C VAL A 228 -3.52 15.92 -3.58
N VAL A 229 -3.17 15.67 -2.32
CA VAL A 229 -3.00 14.34 -1.74
C VAL A 229 -4.06 14.10 -0.69
N GLU A 230 -4.86 13.06 -0.86
CA GLU A 230 -5.72 12.53 0.19
C GLU A 230 -5.06 11.28 0.79
N PHE A 231 -4.73 11.32 2.07
CA PHE A 231 -3.92 10.30 2.74
C PHE A 231 -4.70 9.63 3.88
N GLU A 232 -4.71 8.30 3.92
CA GLU A 232 -5.25 7.55 5.05
C GLU A 232 -4.24 7.53 6.21
N LEU A 233 -4.56 8.22 7.28
CA LEU A 233 -3.74 8.34 8.47
C LEU A 233 -3.98 7.16 9.43
N PRO A 234 -2.95 6.74 10.21
CA PRO A 234 -3.15 5.73 11.24
C PRO A 234 -4.12 6.24 12.31
N ASN A 235 -4.82 5.33 12.99
CA ASN A 235 -5.64 5.70 14.14
C ASN A 235 -4.77 5.94 15.40
N GLN A 236 -5.36 6.47 16.47
CA GLN A 236 -4.65 6.79 17.70
C GLN A 236 -4.01 5.56 18.40
N GLN A 237 -4.48 4.34 18.12
CA GLN A 237 -3.95 3.11 18.72
C GLN A 237 -2.52 2.79 18.22
N VAL A 238 -2.05 3.45 17.17
CA VAL A 238 -0.65 3.36 16.72
C VAL A 238 0.34 3.84 17.78
N VAL A 239 -0.08 4.72 18.70
CA VAL A 239 0.73 5.13 19.84
C VAL A 239 0.53 4.11 20.96
N PRO A 240 1.58 3.41 21.41
CA PRO A 240 1.43 2.38 22.43
C PRO A 240 0.78 2.93 23.71
N ALA A 241 -0.23 2.25 24.23
CA ALA A 241 -0.85 2.64 25.50
C ALA A 241 0.04 2.31 26.71
N VAL A 242 1.01 1.42 26.55
CA VAL A 242 2.01 1.07 27.56
C VAL A 242 3.21 2.01 27.42
N ARG A 243 3.72 2.52 28.54
CA ARG A 243 4.93 3.34 28.60
C ARG A 243 6.18 2.51 28.87
N GLU A 244 6.08 1.57 29.81
CA GLU A 244 7.15 0.71 30.29
C GLU A 244 6.56 -0.54 30.95
N TYR A 245 7.38 -1.54 31.23
CA TYR A 245 7.03 -2.71 32.02
C TYR A 245 7.83 -2.73 33.31
N ARG A 246 7.20 -3.13 34.42
CA ARG A 246 7.87 -3.22 35.73
C ARG A 246 7.60 -4.58 36.36
N TYR A 247 8.64 -5.17 36.94
CA TYR A 247 8.51 -6.40 37.71
C TYR A 247 7.99 -6.10 39.13
N VAL A 248 6.83 -6.66 39.46
CA VAL A 248 6.16 -6.50 40.74
C VAL A 248 6.44 -7.72 41.63
N LYS A 249 7.40 -7.58 42.53
CA LYS A 249 7.92 -8.65 43.40
C LYS A 249 6.85 -9.33 44.27
N THR A 250 5.83 -8.59 44.72
CA THR A 250 4.79 -9.11 45.62
C THR A 250 3.88 -10.14 44.97
N ARG A 251 3.75 -10.08 43.64
CA ARG A 251 2.83 -10.91 42.83
C ARG A 251 3.56 -11.66 41.72
N ASP A 252 4.90 -11.66 41.75
CA ASP A 252 5.80 -12.32 40.80
C ASP A 252 5.38 -12.17 39.32
N THR A 253 5.09 -10.94 38.91
CA THR A 253 4.55 -10.63 37.57
C THR A 253 5.19 -9.39 36.96
N VAL A 254 5.30 -9.38 35.63
CA VAL A 254 5.77 -8.21 34.86
C VAL A 254 4.55 -7.46 34.35
N ASP A 255 4.29 -6.29 34.93
CA ASP A 255 3.10 -5.50 34.65
C ASP A 255 3.38 -4.32 33.72
N PRO A 256 2.43 -3.98 32.82
CA PRO A 256 2.51 -2.76 32.04
C PRO A 256 2.20 -1.53 32.92
N VAL A 257 3.00 -0.49 32.76
CA VAL A 257 2.71 0.85 33.28
C VAL A 257 2.10 1.67 32.15
N GLY A 258 0.86 2.12 32.34
CA GLY A 258 0.12 2.88 31.34
C GLY A 258 0.74 4.24 31.03
N ARG A 259 0.68 4.64 29.76
CA ARG A 259 0.98 5.99 29.29
C ARG A 259 -0.23 6.90 29.55
N PRO A 260 -0.05 8.13 30.09
CA PRO A 260 -1.14 9.08 30.26
C PRO A 260 -1.87 9.36 28.94
N VAL A 261 -3.21 9.46 28.99
CA VAL A 261 -4.05 9.71 27.80
C VAL A 261 -3.68 11.02 27.10
N THR A 262 -3.29 12.05 27.86
CA THR A 262 -2.80 13.34 27.34
C THR A 262 -1.52 13.18 26.52
N GLU A 263 -0.57 12.38 27.00
CA GLU A 263 0.67 12.08 26.28
C GLU A 263 0.39 11.30 24.99
N ILE A 264 -0.54 10.33 25.01
CA ILE A 264 -0.96 9.59 23.81
C ILE A 264 -1.53 10.55 22.76
N ARG A 265 -2.43 11.46 23.17
CA ARG A 265 -3.03 12.46 22.28
C ARG A 265 -1.97 13.37 21.66
N GLN A 266 -1.06 13.92 22.47
CA GLN A 266 0.02 14.81 21.99
C GLN A 266 0.98 14.10 21.03
N ARG A 267 1.38 12.87 21.33
CA ARG A 267 2.24 12.07 20.44
C ARG A 267 1.55 11.77 19.11
N TYR A 268 0.28 11.42 19.16
CA TYR A 268 -0.51 11.16 17.96
C TYR A 268 -0.65 12.43 17.09
N ALA A 269 -0.99 13.55 17.71
CA ALA A 269 -1.00 14.87 17.08
C ALA A 269 0.30 15.20 16.32
N ARG A 270 1.44 15.09 17.02
CA ARG A 270 2.77 15.30 16.43
C ARG A 270 3.06 14.32 15.30
N LEU A 271 2.65 13.06 15.43
CA LEU A 271 2.80 12.06 14.38
C LEU A 271 2.02 12.46 13.11
N ILE A 272 0.75 12.87 13.23
CA ILE A 272 -0.06 13.30 12.08
C ILE A 272 0.58 14.49 11.36
N ALA A 273 1.05 15.49 12.11
CA ALA A 273 1.73 16.63 11.53
C ALA A 273 3.05 16.24 10.85
N ARG A 274 3.83 15.32 11.44
CA ARG A 274 5.06 14.78 10.82
C ARG A 274 4.79 14.01 9.53
N ILE A 275 3.71 13.23 9.45
CA ILE A 275 3.29 12.55 8.21
C ILE A 275 2.93 13.59 7.13
N SER A 276 2.22 14.65 7.52
CA SER A 276 1.83 15.74 6.62
C SER A 276 3.06 16.44 6.05
N LEU A 277 3.96 16.92 6.92
CA LEU A 277 5.21 17.57 6.53
C LEU A 277 6.13 16.66 5.71
N ARG A 278 6.18 15.37 6.06
CA ARG A 278 6.94 14.37 5.29
C ARG A 278 6.42 14.26 3.87
N THR A 279 5.10 14.18 3.71
CA THR A 279 4.45 14.05 2.40
C THR A 279 4.77 15.27 1.53
N LEU A 280 4.64 16.47 2.09
CA LEU A 280 5.02 17.71 1.41
C LEU A 280 6.51 17.69 1.02
N HIS A 281 7.39 17.34 1.95
CA HIS A 281 8.83 17.26 1.74
C HIS A 281 9.20 16.30 0.60
N GLU A 282 8.68 15.08 0.62
CA GLU A 282 8.98 14.04 -0.37
C GLU A 282 8.52 14.47 -1.78
N ILE A 283 7.35 15.10 -1.89
CA ILE A 283 6.83 15.61 -3.17
C ILE A 283 7.67 16.78 -3.68
N PHE A 284 7.92 17.80 -2.85
CA PHE A 284 8.70 18.95 -3.26
C PHE A 284 10.14 18.58 -3.63
N ARG A 285 10.77 17.66 -2.90
CA ARG A 285 12.14 17.19 -3.21
C ARG A 285 12.24 16.43 -4.52
N SER A 286 11.16 15.76 -4.93
CA SER A 286 11.15 14.88 -6.11
C SER A 286 10.61 15.57 -7.36
N THR A 287 9.99 16.74 -7.22
CA THR A 287 9.34 17.47 -8.33
C THR A 287 9.97 18.85 -8.50
N PRO A 288 10.15 19.33 -9.74
CA PRO A 288 10.65 20.67 -9.98
C PRO A 288 9.54 21.73 -9.84
N SER A 289 9.92 22.99 -9.59
CA SER A 289 8.99 24.09 -9.31
C SER A 289 8.16 24.55 -10.51
N ASP A 290 8.62 24.27 -11.73
CA ASP A 290 7.90 24.53 -12.97
C ASP A 290 6.72 23.56 -13.19
N VAL A 291 6.76 22.39 -12.55
CA VAL A 291 5.68 21.38 -12.59
C VAL A 291 4.84 21.41 -11.32
N VAL A 292 5.45 21.52 -10.13
CA VAL A 292 4.70 21.53 -8.85
C VAL A 292 5.13 22.72 -8.01
N GLU A 293 4.22 23.68 -7.88
CA GLU A 293 4.39 24.93 -7.13
C GLU A 293 3.79 24.83 -5.71
N ALA A 294 2.69 24.09 -5.54
CA ALA A 294 2.04 23.90 -4.25
C ALA A 294 1.57 22.46 -4.03
N VAL A 295 1.41 22.08 -2.76
CA VAL A 295 0.86 20.78 -2.38
C VAL A 295 -0.21 20.97 -1.31
N VAL A 296 -1.36 20.33 -1.51
CA VAL A 296 -2.47 20.26 -0.56
C VAL A 296 -2.54 18.85 0.01
N PHE A 297 -2.32 18.70 1.30
CA PHE A 297 -2.41 17.44 2.03
C PHE A 297 -3.71 17.38 2.85
N ASN A 298 -4.52 16.35 2.60
CA ASN A 298 -5.76 16.06 3.33
C ASN A 298 -5.64 14.70 4.02
N GLY A 299 -5.52 14.71 5.34
CA GLY A 299 -5.42 13.50 6.15
C GLY A 299 -6.78 13.04 6.66
N ARG A 300 -7.17 11.79 6.36
CA ARG A 300 -8.41 11.16 6.85
C ARG A 300 -8.10 9.95 7.70
N VAL A 301 -8.95 9.67 8.69
CA VAL A 301 -8.86 8.43 9.47
C VAL A 301 -10.13 7.62 9.29
N THR A 302 -9.97 6.33 9.00
CA THR A 302 -11.07 5.39 9.04
C THR A 302 -11.36 4.99 10.49
N THR A 303 -12.56 5.31 10.97
CA THR A 303 -13.05 4.93 12.30
C THR A 303 -14.45 4.35 12.21
N ILE A 304 -14.94 3.77 13.31
CA ILE A 304 -16.35 3.41 13.46
C ILE A 304 -17.01 4.53 14.27
N ASP A 305 -18.10 5.08 13.73
CA ASP A 305 -18.94 6.03 14.46
C ASP A 305 -19.66 5.28 15.58
N ARG A 306 -19.45 5.70 16.82
CA ARG A 306 -20.02 5.05 18.02
C ARG A 306 -21.52 5.24 18.13
N ALA A 307 -22.09 6.29 17.53
CA ALA A 307 -23.52 6.54 17.56
C ALA A 307 -24.28 5.68 16.56
N THR A 308 -23.66 5.38 15.40
CA THR A 308 -24.33 4.67 14.30
C THR A 308 -23.81 3.26 14.04
N GLY A 309 -22.66 2.89 14.60
CA GLY A 309 -21.96 1.62 14.36
C GLY A 309 -21.39 1.48 12.94
N LYS A 310 -21.51 2.52 12.10
CA LYS A 310 -21.06 2.51 10.71
C LYS A 310 -19.63 3.06 10.58
N GLN A 311 -18.93 2.65 9.53
CA GLN A 311 -17.61 3.17 9.22
C GLN A 311 -17.71 4.65 8.80
N ALA A 312 -16.98 5.52 9.47
CA ALA A 312 -16.85 6.94 9.20
C ALA A 312 -15.41 7.27 8.80
N ARG A 313 -15.23 8.31 7.98
CA ARG A 313 -13.91 8.77 7.51
C ARG A 313 -13.74 10.28 7.73
N PRO A 314 -13.66 10.75 8.98
CA PRO A 314 -13.41 12.17 9.26
C PRO A 314 -12.06 12.64 8.70
N HIS A 315 -12.00 13.90 8.29
CA HIS A 315 -10.75 14.61 8.04
C HIS A 315 -10.16 15.03 9.38
N LEU A 316 -8.90 14.71 9.62
CA LEU A 316 -8.19 15.14 10.82
C LEU A 316 -7.32 16.38 10.58
N ILE A 317 -6.85 16.57 9.36
CA ILE A 317 -5.98 17.69 9.00
C ILE A 317 -6.12 18.03 7.53
N SER A 318 -6.04 19.31 7.20
CA SER A 318 -5.87 19.83 5.85
C SER A 318 -4.75 20.87 5.90
N VAL A 319 -3.74 20.70 5.07
CA VAL A 319 -2.59 21.61 4.97
C VAL A 319 -2.38 21.95 3.51
N GLU A 320 -2.28 23.24 3.21
CA GLU A 320 -1.85 23.73 1.91
C GLU A 320 -0.53 24.48 2.10
N ALA A 321 0.45 24.16 1.27
CA ALA A 321 1.75 24.80 1.30
C ALA A 321 2.22 25.11 -0.12
N GLU A 322 2.65 26.34 -0.35
CA GLU A 322 3.45 26.71 -1.51
C GLU A 322 4.90 26.30 -1.26
N ARG A 323 5.61 25.91 -2.33
CA ARG A 323 7.02 25.50 -2.28
C ARG A 323 7.91 26.58 -1.68
N SER A 324 7.72 27.83 -2.10
CA SER A 324 8.51 28.99 -1.63
C SER A 324 8.43 29.16 -0.11
N ALA A 325 7.23 29.03 0.46
CA ALA A 325 7.00 29.09 1.90
C ALA A 325 7.56 27.84 2.61
N PHE A 326 7.47 26.67 1.99
CA PHE A 326 7.94 25.41 2.56
C PHE A 326 9.48 25.30 2.61
N ASP A 327 10.17 25.77 1.57
CA ASP A 327 11.64 25.72 1.46
C ASP A 327 12.34 26.54 2.55
N GLY A 328 11.65 27.55 3.11
CA GLY A 328 12.14 28.32 4.25
C GLY A 328 12.10 27.59 5.61
N LEU A 329 11.50 26.40 5.69
CA LEU A 329 11.32 25.66 6.94
C LEU A 329 12.52 24.76 7.27
N VAL A 330 13.01 24.85 8.51
CA VAL A 330 14.00 23.90 9.04
C VAL A 330 13.29 22.68 9.62
N LEU A 331 12.87 21.75 8.75
CA LEU A 331 12.04 20.59 9.12
C LEU A 331 12.62 19.70 10.25
N ALA A 332 13.94 19.71 10.43
CA ALA A 332 14.59 18.99 11.53
C ALA A 332 14.30 19.60 12.92
N GLU A 333 13.98 20.89 12.96
CA GLU A 333 13.75 21.67 14.18
C GLU A 333 12.27 22.04 14.39
N VAL A 334 11.40 21.72 13.43
CA VAL A 334 9.96 21.94 13.55
C VAL A 334 9.39 21.01 14.64
N ASP A 335 8.93 21.60 15.76
CA ASP A 335 7.94 20.97 16.63
C ASP A 335 6.56 21.37 16.10
N PRO A 336 5.88 20.49 15.34
CA PRO A 336 4.59 20.85 14.81
C PRO A 336 3.62 21.13 15.96
N ALA A 337 3.05 22.33 15.96
CA ALA A 337 2.08 22.75 16.96
C ALA A 337 0.96 21.71 17.10
N ASN A 338 0.44 21.57 18.31
CA ASN A 338 -0.58 20.58 18.65
C ASN A 338 -1.83 20.83 17.78
N PRO A 339 -2.23 19.95 16.84
CA PRO A 339 -3.40 20.11 15.96
C PRO A 339 -4.74 20.22 16.69
N PHE A 340 -4.77 20.11 18.03
CA PHE A 340 -5.97 20.14 18.86
C PHE A 340 -6.44 21.55 19.25
N ASP A 341 -5.78 22.61 18.80
CA ASP A 341 -6.33 23.98 18.80
C ASP A 341 -7.11 24.32 17.52
N LEU A 342 -7.36 23.34 16.65
CA LEU A 342 -8.17 23.51 15.45
C LEU A 342 -9.43 22.64 15.56
N GLU A 343 -10.57 23.30 15.73
CA GLU A 343 -11.88 22.74 15.44
C GLU A 343 -11.87 22.09 14.05
N ALA A 344 -12.74 21.11 13.81
CA ALA A 344 -12.85 20.42 12.52
C ALA A 344 -12.95 21.46 11.38
N VAL A 345 -11.84 21.71 10.70
CA VAL A 345 -11.79 22.64 9.59
C VAL A 345 -12.55 21.97 8.45
N GLU A 346 -13.68 22.55 8.05
CA GLU A 346 -14.31 22.18 6.80
C GLU A 346 -13.26 22.33 5.70
N PRO A 347 -12.95 21.26 4.94
CA PRO A 347 -11.92 21.36 3.91
C PRO A 347 -12.35 22.45 2.92
N PHE A 348 -11.52 23.47 2.74
CA PHE A 348 -11.80 24.61 1.86
C PHE A 348 -11.96 24.19 0.39
N ILE A 349 -11.70 22.92 0.02
CA ILE A 349 -11.93 22.44 -1.33
C ILE A 349 -12.42 20.98 -1.35
N ALA A 350 -13.73 20.79 -1.55
CA ALA A 350 -14.32 19.48 -1.82
C ALA A 350 -14.11 19.07 -3.29
N PHE A 351 -12.88 18.69 -3.67
CA PHE A 351 -12.63 18.12 -4.99
C PHE A 351 -13.21 16.71 -5.12
N ASP A 352 -13.85 16.42 -6.26
CA ASP A 352 -14.35 15.08 -6.61
C ASP A 352 -13.19 14.19 -7.06
N LEU A 353 -12.40 13.69 -6.10
CA LEU A 353 -11.30 12.75 -6.33
C LEU A 353 -11.77 11.38 -6.89
N LYS A 354 -13.09 11.15 -7.03
CA LYS A 354 -13.66 9.89 -7.56
C LYS A 354 -13.35 9.65 -9.04
N ARG A 355 -12.74 10.62 -9.75
CA ARG A 355 -12.20 10.44 -11.11
C ARG A 355 -10.78 9.85 -11.13
N PHE A 356 -10.08 9.84 -9.99
CA PHE A 356 -8.66 9.50 -9.91
C PHE A 356 -8.48 8.15 -9.21
N ARG A 357 -7.70 7.29 -9.85
CA ARG A 357 -7.67 5.84 -9.62
C ARG A 357 -6.99 5.55 -8.28
N PHE A 358 -7.65 4.76 -7.43
CA PHE A 358 -7.04 4.20 -6.24
C PHE A 358 -5.77 3.43 -6.63
N VAL A 359 -4.68 3.69 -5.93
CA VAL A 359 -3.55 2.77 -5.92
C VAL A 359 -3.81 1.79 -4.77
N ASP A 360 -4.34 0.62 -5.11
CA ASP A 360 -4.35 -0.53 -4.22
C ASP A 360 -3.05 -1.31 -4.42
N GLY A 361 -2.31 -1.51 -3.33
CA GLY A 361 -1.40 -2.64 -3.24
C GLY A 361 -2.22 -3.91 -3.02
N ALA A 362 -2.49 -4.65 -4.10
CA ALA A 362 -2.99 -6.05 -4.24
C ALA A 362 -4.04 -6.51 -3.18
N GLU A 363 -5.28 -6.90 -3.50
CA GLU A 363 -5.68 -8.06 -4.30
C GLU A 363 -7.22 -8.08 -4.46
N GLU A 364 -7.67 -8.73 -5.54
CA GLU A 364 -8.95 -9.35 -5.88
C GLU A 364 -10.19 -9.20 -4.95
N LEU A 365 -11.29 -8.69 -5.53
CA LEU A 365 -12.61 -9.34 -5.57
C LEU A 365 -13.55 -8.49 -6.44
N ALA A 366 -13.90 -9.02 -7.61
CA ALA A 366 -15.06 -8.57 -8.36
C ALA A 366 -16.30 -8.96 -7.57
N ASP A 367 -17.22 -8.01 -7.32
CA ASP A 367 -18.52 -8.38 -6.77
C ASP A 367 -19.67 -7.51 -7.31
N LEU A 368 -20.60 -8.20 -7.97
CA LEU A 368 -22.05 -8.01 -8.10
C LEU A 368 -22.61 -6.57 -7.92
N ASP A 369 -22.93 -5.92 -9.04
CA ASP A 369 -23.52 -4.58 -9.10
C ASP A 369 -25.05 -4.60 -8.80
N SER A 370 -25.45 -4.16 -7.60
CA SER A 370 -26.85 -4.08 -7.14
C SER A 370 -27.48 -2.68 -7.23
N ARG A 371 -26.91 -1.76 -8.03
CA ARG A 371 -27.32 -0.34 -8.05
C ARG A 371 -28.66 -0.08 -8.74
N ARG A 372 -29.44 0.88 -8.21
CA ARG A 372 -30.75 1.29 -8.74
C ARG A 372 -30.59 2.14 -10.01
N ASN A 373 -31.22 1.75 -11.13
CA ASN A 373 -31.10 2.46 -12.41
C ASN A 373 -32.14 3.59 -12.53
N LEU A 374 -31.66 4.84 -12.72
CA LEU A 374 -32.50 6.03 -12.76
C LEU A 374 -33.46 6.08 -13.96
N LEU A 375 -33.14 5.42 -15.08
CA LEU A 375 -34.03 5.35 -16.24
C LEU A 375 -35.20 4.37 -16.05
N LYS A 376 -35.11 3.46 -15.08
CA LYS A 376 -36.20 2.53 -14.77
C LYS A 376 -37.28 3.14 -13.85
N LEU A 377 -37.05 4.34 -13.32
CA LEU A 377 -38.03 5.07 -12.51
C LEU A 377 -39.09 5.70 -13.41
N SER A 378 -40.35 5.70 -12.98
CA SER A 378 -41.41 6.52 -13.58
C SER A 378 -41.08 8.03 -13.43
N PRO A 379 -41.65 8.92 -14.27
CA PRO A 379 -41.43 10.36 -14.15
C PRO A 379 -41.73 10.88 -12.73
N THR A 380 -42.83 10.43 -12.15
CA THR A 380 -43.25 10.78 -10.78
C THR A 380 -42.28 10.28 -9.72
N GLU A 381 -41.75 9.06 -9.83
CA GLU A 381 -40.73 8.56 -8.89
C GLU A 381 -39.41 9.32 -9.00
N PHE A 382 -39.05 9.76 -10.21
CA PHE A 382 -37.86 10.58 -10.43
C PHE A 382 -38.01 11.98 -9.82
N GLU A 383 -39.17 12.60 -9.96
CA GLU A 383 -39.49 13.88 -9.31
C GLU A 383 -39.43 13.78 -7.78
N HIS A 384 -39.97 12.70 -7.19
CA HIS A 384 -39.87 12.45 -5.74
C HIS A 384 -38.43 12.26 -5.28
N LEU A 385 -37.60 11.53 -6.04
CA LEU A 385 -36.18 11.37 -5.73
C LEU A 385 -35.44 12.71 -5.69
N VAL A 386 -35.75 13.61 -6.64
CA VAL A 386 -35.17 14.96 -6.68
C VAL A 386 -35.67 15.80 -5.50
N LYS A 387 -36.95 15.71 -5.14
CA LYS A 387 -37.49 16.36 -3.95
C LYS A 387 -36.75 15.93 -2.68
N ASP A 388 -36.61 14.63 -2.46
CA ASP A 388 -35.92 14.09 -1.28
C ASP A 388 -34.46 14.52 -1.24
N LEU A 389 -33.81 14.57 -2.41
CA LEU A 389 -32.45 15.06 -2.55
C LEU A 389 -32.32 16.52 -2.09
N PHE A 390 -33.18 17.42 -2.58
CA PHE A 390 -33.10 18.84 -2.23
C PHE A 390 -33.54 19.12 -0.78
N ALA A 391 -34.45 18.32 -0.23
CA ALA A 391 -34.78 18.35 1.19
C ALA A 391 -33.55 17.96 2.05
N ALA A 392 -32.84 16.88 1.68
CA ALA A 392 -31.60 16.47 2.34
C ALA A 392 -30.45 17.49 2.17
N MET A 393 -30.51 18.32 1.12
CA MET A 393 -29.59 19.45 0.91
C MET A 393 -29.97 20.71 1.70
N GLY A 394 -31.07 20.71 2.46
CA GLY A 394 -31.48 21.82 3.33
C GLY A 394 -32.46 22.82 2.71
N ALA A 395 -33.29 22.41 1.74
CA ALA A 395 -34.41 23.23 1.27
C ALA A 395 -35.52 23.30 2.34
N GLU A 396 -35.91 24.51 2.78
CA GLU A 396 -36.85 24.71 3.91
C GLU A 396 -38.32 24.53 3.52
N ALA A 397 -38.68 24.82 2.27
CA ALA A 397 -40.06 24.70 1.76
C ALA A 397 -40.07 24.21 0.32
N TRP A 398 -40.90 23.19 0.03
CA TRP A 398 -41.15 22.66 -1.30
C TRP A 398 -42.62 22.87 -1.65
N ARG A 399 -42.94 23.87 -2.47
CA ARG A 399 -44.31 24.08 -2.98
C ARG A 399 -44.41 23.53 -4.39
N THR A 400 -45.36 22.63 -4.58
CA THR A 400 -45.72 22.04 -5.86
C THR A 400 -46.62 22.99 -6.64
N VAL A 401 -46.17 23.44 -7.81
CA VAL A 401 -46.98 24.24 -8.74
C VAL A 401 -47.67 23.27 -9.71
N PRO A 402 -49.00 23.32 -9.86
CA PRO A 402 -49.69 22.48 -10.84
C PRO A 402 -49.24 22.87 -12.26
N SER A 403 -48.67 21.92 -13.02
CA SER A 403 -48.36 22.11 -14.43
C SER A 403 -49.48 21.57 -15.33
N LYS A 404 -49.70 22.20 -16.49
CA LYS A 404 -50.72 21.81 -17.49
C LYS A 404 -50.48 20.42 -18.10
N ASP A 405 -49.28 19.88 -17.96
CA ASP A 405 -48.86 18.60 -18.58
C ASP A 405 -48.94 17.41 -17.60
N GLY A 406 -49.61 17.58 -16.45
CA GLY A 406 -49.75 16.53 -15.43
C GLY A 406 -48.49 16.25 -14.62
N GLY A 407 -47.42 17.05 -14.80
CA GLY A 407 -46.22 17.05 -13.97
C GLY A 407 -46.33 18.02 -12.80
N VAL A 408 -45.50 17.81 -11.77
CA VAL A 408 -45.44 18.67 -10.60
C VAL A 408 -44.11 19.44 -10.62
N ASP A 409 -44.12 20.68 -11.11
CA ASP A 409 -42.97 21.57 -11.01
C ASP A 409 -42.85 22.11 -9.57
N ALA A 410 -41.64 22.34 -9.08
CA ALA A 410 -41.44 22.67 -7.66
C ALA A 410 -40.66 23.97 -7.43
N VAL A 411 -41.13 24.74 -6.46
CA VAL A 411 -40.46 25.94 -5.96
C VAL A 411 -39.82 25.61 -4.61
N ALA A 412 -38.50 25.82 -4.51
CA ALA A 412 -37.72 25.66 -3.29
C ALA A 412 -37.23 27.01 -2.76
N ILE A 413 -37.33 27.23 -1.45
CA ILE A 413 -36.82 28.45 -0.79
C ILE A 413 -35.68 28.03 0.15
N SER A 414 -34.53 28.73 0.07
CA SER A 414 -33.37 28.50 0.93
C SER A 414 -32.79 29.83 1.43
N LYS A 415 -32.24 29.85 2.64
CA LYS A 415 -31.63 31.04 3.29
C LYS A 415 -30.10 31.03 3.32
N ASN A 416 -29.44 29.99 2.79
CA ASN A 416 -27.97 29.94 2.73
C ASN A 416 -27.43 30.84 1.61
N LEU A 417 -26.28 31.50 1.86
CA LEU A 417 -25.64 32.53 1.01
C LEU A 417 -25.28 32.13 -0.44
N PHE A 418 -25.59 30.90 -0.88
CA PHE A 418 -25.57 30.49 -2.29
C PHE A 418 -26.89 30.73 -3.04
N PHE A 419 -28.02 30.79 -2.33
CA PHE A 419 -29.38 30.93 -2.88
C PHE A 419 -30.12 32.09 -2.20
N GLY A 420 -29.61 33.32 -2.31
CA GLY A 420 -30.40 34.48 -1.91
C GLY A 420 -31.69 34.59 -2.74
N GLY A 421 -32.80 34.04 -2.25
CA GLY A 421 -34.13 34.18 -2.85
C GLY A 421 -34.84 32.87 -3.22
N VAL A 422 -35.91 33.01 -4.01
CA VAL A 422 -36.75 31.88 -4.47
C VAL A 422 -36.04 31.12 -5.58
N CYS A 423 -35.83 29.81 -5.41
CA CYS A 423 -35.14 28.95 -6.36
C CYS A 423 -36.14 27.98 -7.01
N LEU A 424 -36.26 28.01 -8.33
CA LEU A 424 -37.16 27.12 -9.07
C LEU A 424 -36.42 25.84 -9.47
N ILE A 425 -36.98 24.68 -9.15
CA ILE A 425 -36.36 23.38 -9.45
C ILE A 425 -37.28 22.62 -10.40
N GLN A 426 -36.76 22.30 -11.57
CA GLN A 426 -37.44 21.48 -12.57
C GLN A 426 -36.69 20.16 -12.75
N ALA A 427 -37.38 19.04 -12.55
CA ALA A 427 -36.84 17.71 -12.77
C ALA A 427 -37.51 17.08 -13.98
N LYS A 428 -36.73 16.72 -15.01
CA LYS A 428 -37.26 16.06 -16.20
C LYS A 428 -36.44 14.81 -16.53
N ARG A 429 -37.12 13.66 -16.48
CA ARG A 429 -36.56 12.38 -16.91
C ARG A 429 -36.46 12.38 -18.44
N TRP A 430 -35.23 12.34 -18.95
CA TRP A 430 -34.94 12.31 -20.38
C TRP A 430 -34.00 11.16 -20.74
N THR A 431 -34.17 10.65 -21.95
CA THR A 431 -33.31 9.60 -22.54
C THR A 431 -32.42 10.15 -23.66
N GLY A 432 -32.77 11.30 -24.26
CA GLY A 432 -31.99 11.99 -25.30
C GLY A 432 -31.27 13.25 -24.79
N LEU A 433 -30.45 13.86 -25.66
CA LEU A 433 -29.73 15.11 -25.34
C LEU A 433 -30.74 16.24 -25.08
N VAL A 434 -30.60 16.93 -23.94
CA VAL A 434 -31.48 18.05 -23.57
C VAL A 434 -31.03 19.33 -24.29
N GLY A 435 -31.84 19.74 -25.26
CA GLY A 435 -31.62 20.91 -26.10
C GLY A 435 -31.98 22.24 -25.42
N LEU A 436 -31.69 23.32 -26.14
CA LEU A 436 -31.81 24.70 -25.65
C LEU A 436 -33.24 25.08 -25.28
N GLU A 437 -34.23 24.52 -25.96
CA GLU A 437 -35.67 24.77 -25.71
C GLU A 437 -36.07 24.52 -24.25
N ALA A 438 -35.54 23.45 -23.63
CA ALA A 438 -35.86 23.12 -22.24
C ALA A 438 -35.30 24.15 -21.25
N VAL A 439 -34.11 24.70 -21.52
CA VAL A 439 -33.49 25.73 -20.68
C VAL A 439 -34.18 27.09 -20.89
N HIS A 440 -34.61 27.39 -22.12
CA HIS A 440 -35.44 28.57 -22.40
C HIS A 440 -36.79 28.52 -21.69
N ALA A 441 -37.48 27.38 -21.74
CA ALA A 441 -38.75 27.21 -21.04
C ALA A 441 -38.60 27.53 -19.53
N LEU A 442 -37.52 27.07 -18.91
CA LEU A 442 -37.24 27.34 -17.50
C LEU A 442 -37.08 28.85 -17.21
N THR A 443 -36.45 29.63 -18.10
CA THR A 443 -36.34 31.09 -17.92
C THR A 443 -37.70 31.81 -17.91
N GLY A 444 -38.67 31.34 -18.69
CA GLY A 444 -40.03 31.85 -18.67
C GLY A 444 -40.70 31.60 -17.31
N VAL A 445 -40.62 30.36 -16.82
CA VAL A 445 -41.20 29.97 -15.52
C VAL A 445 -40.51 30.68 -14.36
N MET A 446 -39.19 30.89 -14.43
CA MET A 446 -38.48 31.69 -13.42
C MET A 446 -38.97 33.14 -13.35
N THR A 447 -39.30 33.74 -14.50
CA THR A 447 -39.82 35.10 -14.58
C THR A 447 -41.24 35.18 -13.99
N ASP A 448 -42.10 34.23 -14.34
CA ASP A 448 -43.50 34.16 -13.86
C ASP A 448 -43.59 33.97 -12.33
N HIS A 449 -42.61 33.30 -11.73
CA HIS A 449 -42.56 33.00 -10.30
C HIS A 449 -41.59 33.88 -9.50
N ASN A 450 -41.05 34.96 -10.10
CA ASN A 450 -40.05 35.84 -9.49
C ASN A 450 -38.86 35.07 -8.86
N ALA A 451 -38.45 33.96 -9.47
CA ALA A 451 -37.33 33.15 -9.00
C ALA A 451 -35.99 33.82 -9.33
N THR A 452 -35.09 33.93 -8.35
CA THR A 452 -33.77 34.56 -8.52
C THR A 452 -32.76 33.63 -9.17
N THR A 453 -32.97 32.31 -9.04
CA THR A 453 -32.14 31.25 -9.61
C THR A 453 -32.99 30.06 -10.04
N GLY A 454 -32.52 29.31 -11.04
CA GLY A 454 -33.18 28.09 -11.52
C GLY A 454 -32.28 26.87 -11.43
N VAL A 455 -32.86 25.69 -11.26
CA VAL A 455 -32.14 24.41 -11.33
C VAL A 455 -32.89 23.46 -12.25
N LEU A 456 -32.20 22.93 -13.26
CA LEU A 456 -32.74 21.92 -14.17
C LEU A 456 -32.03 20.59 -13.93
N VAL A 457 -32.79 19.59 -13.51
CA VAL A 457 -32.30 18.25 -13.19
C VAL A 457 -32.74 17.26 -14.27
N THR A 458 -31.81 16.46 -14.78
CA THR A 458 -32.11 15.42 -15.78
C THR A 458 -31.31 14.14 -15.56
N THR A 459 -31.88 13.01 -16.01
CA THR A 459 -31.21 11.71 -16.13
C THR A 459 -30.25 11.62 -17.33
N SER A 460 -30.22 12.65 -18.18
CA SER A 460 -29.47 12.71 -19.43
C SER A 460 -28.33 13.75 -19.39
N TRP A 461 -27.89 14.20 -20.56
CA TRP A 461 -26.86 15.20 -20.81
C TRP A 461 -27.44 16.45 -21.45
N PHE A 462 -26.81 17.60 -21.22
CA PHE A 462 -27.17 18.87 -21.86
C PHE A 462 -26.27 19.12 -23.07
N SER A 463 -26.79 19.82 -24.09
CA SER A 463 -25.95 20.31 -25.19
C SER A 463 -25.01 21.43 -24.71
N ARG A 464 -23.90 21.64 -25.42
CA ARG A 464 -22.97 22.76 -25.14
C ARG A 464 -23.68 24.13 -25.20
N THR A 465 -24.65 24.27 -26.10
CA THR A 465 -25.48 25.47 -26.21
C THR A 465 -26.36 25.68 -24.98
N SER A 466 -26.96 24.61 -24.43
CA SER A 466 -27.72 24.64 -23.18
C SER A 466 -26.84 25.02 -21.97
N GLU A 467 -25.63 24.44 -21.87
CA GLU A 467 -24.67 24.76 -20.82
C GLU A 467 -24.24 26.24 -20.84
N GLN A 468 -23.90 26.76 -22.03
CA GLN A 468 -23.53 28.17 -22.21
C GLN A 468 -24.69 29.13 -21.90
N PHE A 469 -25.91 28.76 -22.30
CA PHE A 469 -27.09 29.59 -22.03
C PHE A 469 -27.45 29.61 -20.54
N ALA A 470 -27.35 28.47 -19.85
CA ALA A 470 -27.65 28.37 -18.42
C ALA A 470 -26.70 29.22 -17.56
N GLN A 471 -25.40 29.23 -17.88
CA GLN A 471 -24.40 30.07 -17.20
C GLN A 471 -24.75 31.57 -17.24
N ARG A 472 -25.35 32.04 -18.34
CA ARG A 472 -25.72 33.45 -18.51
C ARG A 472 -27.02 33.83 -17.81
N ASN A 473 -27.87 32.86 -17.48
CA ASN A 473 -29.23 33.09 -16.97
C ASN A 473 -29.44 32.59 -15.54
N ARG A 474 -28.36 32.41 -14.76
CA ARG A 474 -28.42 31.93 -13.35
C ARG A 474 -29.17 30.61 -13.20
N ILE A 475 -28.99 29.71 -14.18
CA ILE A 475 -29.55 28.37 -14.16
C ILE A 475 -28.42 27.37 -13.88
N THR A 476 -28.62 26.54 -12.87
CA THR A 476 -27.74 25.41 -12.56
C THR A 476 -28.25 24.16 -13.25
N LEU A 477 -27.40 23.50 -14.02
CA LEU A 477 -27.73 22.26 -14.73
C LEU A 477 -27.17 21.05 -13.99
N ILE A 478 -28.05 20.11 -13.64
CA ILE A 478 -27.69 18.85 -12.98
C ILE A 478 -27.98 17.70 -13.94
N ASN A 479 -26.92 17.20 -14.58
CA ASN A 479 -26.99 16.05 -15.49
C ASN A 479 -26.96 14.71 -14.72
N GLY A 480 -27.12 13.59 -15.42
CA GLY A 480 -27.19 12.26 -14.80
C GLY A 480 -25.96 11.90 -13.95
N ALA A 481 -24.76 12.34 -14.37
CA ALA A 481 -23.52 12.10 -13.62
C ALA A 481 -23.46 12.94 -12.33
N ALA A 482 -23.82 14.22 -12.41
CA ALA A 482 -23.91 15.11 -11.25
C ALA A 482 -25.00 14.65 -10.27
N LEU A 483 -26.15 14.22 -10.80
CA LEU A 483 -27.26 13.70 -10.02
C LEU A 483 -26.88 12.43 -9.24
N LYS A 484 -26.18 11.49 -9.87
CA LYS A 484 -25.62 10.31 -9.19
C LYS A 484 -24.74 10.72 -8.01
N HIS A 485 -23.85 11.70 -8.22
CA HIS A 485 -22.97 12.19 -7.17
C HIS A 485 -23.77 12.78 -6.00
N LEU A 486 -24.78 13.61 -6.29
CA LEU A 486 -25.63 14.24 -5.28
C LEU A 486 -26.46 13.21 -4.50
N ILE A 487 -27.07 12.23 -5.16
CA ILE A 487 -27.81 11.14 -4.50
C ILE A 487 -26.88 10.35 -3.57
N LYS A 488 -25.68 10.00 -4.02
CA LYS A 488 -24.71 9.29 -3.17
C LYS A 488 -24.28 10.12 -1.96
N ARG A 489 -24.16 11.45 -2.13
CA ARG A 489 -23.73 12.37 -1.08
C ARG A 489 -24.81 12.62 -0.02
N TYR A 490 -26.04 12.88 -0.44
CA TYR A 490 -27.11 13.34 0.45
C TYR A 490 -28.13 12.26 0.82
N LEU A 491 -28.32 11.24 -0.04
CA LEU A 491 -29.25 10.13 0.21
C LEU A 491 -28.53 8.81 0.56
N GLY A 492 -27.21 8.74 0.37
CA GLY A 492 -26.38 7.67 0.93
C GLY A 492 -26.35 6.34 0.17
N TYR A 493 -26.88 6.28 -1.06
CA TYR A 493 -26.83 5.08 -1.91
C TYR A 493 -26.41 5.39 -3.36
N ASP A 494 -25.86 4.39 -4.07
CA ASP A 494 -25.36 4.56 -5.44
C ASP A 494 -26.42 4.19 -6.49
N VAL A 495 -26.43 4.92 -7.61
CA VAL A 495 -27.41 4.77 -8.69
C VAL A 495 -26.71 4.67 -10.05
N ILE A 496 -27.34 3.99 -11.01
CA ILE A 496 -26.87 3.90 -12.40
C ILE A 496 -27.53 5.04 -13.21
N PRO A 497 -26.76 6.04 -13.69
CA PRO A 497 -27.26 7.04 -14.62
C PRO A 497 -27.38 6.38 -15.99
N GLY A 498 -28.60 6.32 -16.55
CA GLY A 498 -28.88 5.38 -17.63
C GLY A 498 -28.48 5.82 -19.05
N THR A 499 -27.80 6.95 -19.24
CA THR A 499 -27.32 7.37 -20.59
C THR A 499 -25.81 7.55 -20.62
N SER A 500 -25.16 6.87 -21.58
CA SER A 500 -23.73 7.05 -21.85
C SER A 500 -23.46 8.49 -22.29
N PRO A 501 -22.30 9.08 -21.91
CA PRO A 501 -21.96 10.44 -22.33
C PRO A 501 -21.94 10.54 -23.86
N PRO A 502 -22.53 11.59 -24.46
CA PRO A 502 -22.38 11.84 -25.88
C PRO A 502 -20.89 11.99 -26.21
N LYS A 503 -20.43 11.37 -27.30
CA LYS A 503 -19.08 11.60 -27.82
C LYS A 503 -18.95 13.10 -28.11
N ARG A 504 -18.13 13.78 -27.30
CA ARG A 504 -17.91 15.23 -27.39
C ARG A 504 -16.96 15.55 -28.53
#